data_AF-A0A939FK25-F1
#
_entry.id   AF-A0A939FK25-F1
#
_cell.length_a   1.000
_cell.length_b   1.000
_cell.length_c   1.000
_cell.angle_alpha   90.00
_cell.angle_beta   90.00
_cell.angle_gamma   90.00
#
_symmetry.space_group_name_H-M   'P 1'
#
loop_
_entity.id
_entity.type
_entity.pdbx_description
1 polymer ?
#
loop_
_entity_poly.entity_id
_entity_poly.type
_entity_poly.pdbx_seq_one_letter_code
_entity_poly.pdbx_strand_id
1 'polypeptide(L)'
;MARICRLMEKTWERSEVNQRAEVLASFLASRPRYSTDAVARKTLTHKLEIVRESLEDDSLDVARRCLEDLEDEAAEWADHPHYPAAPRAHEADAQVRDYVKDELRSRLSTKQRGDRDVLRGSIEYTRRRLLFNTPNLTMFDRLDVHYISGRALMALDLGHLYMAGRERERLREIAKRYEA
;
A
#
# COMPACT_ATOMS: atom_id res chain seq x y z
N MET A 1 -14.19 13.33 14.61
CA MET A 1 -13.61 13.41 13.24
C MET A 1 -12.17 13.95 13.22
N ALA A 2 -11.86 15.07 13.89
CA ALA A 2 -10.52 15.69 13.84
C ALA A 2 -9.30 14.82 14.24
N ARG A 3 -9.49 13.77 15.05
CA ARG A 3 -8.42 12.81 15.41
C ARG A 3 -8.11 11.82 14.28
N ILE A 4 -9.13 11.41 13.52
CA ILE A 4 -8.98 10.48 12.39
C ILE A 4 -8.34 11.22 11.21
N CYS A 5 -8.77 12.45 10.92
CA CYS A 5 -8.18 13.27 9.86
C CYS A 5 -6.67 13.49 10.09
N ARG A 6 -6.27 13.87 11.32
CA ARG A 6 -4.85 14.03 11.67
C ARG A 6 -4.05 12.74 11.60
N LEU A 7 -4.65 11.61 11.98
CA LEU A 7 -3.99 10.31 11.83
C LEU A 7 -3.77 9.96 10.35
N MET A 8 -4.76 10.23 9.50
CA MET A 8 -4.65 9.98 8.05
C MET A 8 -3.62 10.90 7.40
N GLU A 9 -3.64 12.20 7.70
CA GLU A 9 -2.65 13.17 7.24
C GLU A 9 -1.23 12.74 7.60
N LYS A 10 -1.01 12.36 8.86
CA LYS A 10 0.29 11.86 9.31
C LYS A 10 0.73 10.57 8.62
N THR A 11 -0.21 9.64 8.39
CA THR A 11 0.07 8.38 7.67
C THR A 11 0.41 8.67 6.21
N TRP A 12 -0.23 9.67 5.63
CA TRP A 12 0.05 10.14 4.28
C TRP A 12 1.47 10.70 4.16
N GLU A 13 1.85 11.64 5.03
CA GLU A 13 3.20 12.24 5.02
C GLU A 13 4.30 11.18 5.20
N ARG A 14 4.07 10.21 6.09
CA ARG A 14 5.02 9.11 6.32
C ARG A 14 5.16 8.22 5.08
N SER A 15 4.04 7.94 4.43
CA SER A 15 4.00 7.15 3.20
C SER A 15 4.64 7.88 2.02
N GLU A 16 4.51 9.21 1.91
CA GLU A 16 5.23 10.04 0.93
C GLU A 16 6.74 9.91 1.09
N VAL A 17 7.24 10.08 2.31
CA VAL A 17 8.69 9.98 2.60
C VAL A 17 9.21 8.57 2.31
N ASN A 18 8.51 7.54 2.79
CA ASN A 18 8.93 6.15 2.57
C ASN A 18 8.94 5.79 1.07
N GLN A 19 7.90 6.17 0.35
CA GLN A 19 7.78 5.89 -1.08
C GLN A 19 8.90 6.54 -1.87
N ARG A 20 9.18 7.82 -1.63
CA ARG A 20 10.23 8.55 -2.33
C ARG A 20 11.61 7.96 -2.01
N ALA A 21 11.87 7.65 -0.75
CA ALA A 21 13.13 7.03 -0.33
C ALA A 21 13.35 5.66 -0.99
N GLU A 22 12.32 4.80 -1.05
CA GLU A 22 12.44 3.48 -1.69
C GLU A 22 12.68 3.58 -3.21
N VAL A 23 12.01 4.51 -3.89
CA VAL A 23 12.22 4.75 -5.32
C VAL A 23 13.64 5.23 -5.60
N LEU A 24 14.12 6.24 -4.85
CA LEU A 24 15.47 6.78 -5.01
C LEU A 24 16.54 5.74 -4.66
N ALA A 25 16.36 5.00 -3.56
CA ALA A 25 17.30 3.96 -3.16
C ALA A 25 17.38 2.85 -4.22
N SER A 26 16.24 2.43 -4.79
CA SER A 26 16.22 1.44 -5.88
C SER A 26 16.90 1.96 -7.15
N PHE A 27 16.68 3.23 -7.49
CA PHE A 27 17.35 3.88 -8.61
C PHE A 27 18.88 3.95 -8.39
N LEU A 28 19.33 4.43 -7.22
CA LEU A 28 20.75 4.51 -6.85
C LEU A 28 21.41 3.13 -6.82
N ALA A 29 20.73 2.11 -6.28
CA ALA A 29 21.23 0.74 -6.23
C ALA A 29 21.53 0.16 -7.63
N SER A 30 20.85 0.64 -8.67
CA SER A 30 21.11 0.24 -10.05
C SER A 30 22.29 0.97 -10.72
N ARG A 31 22.87 1.99 -10.06
CA ARG A 31 23.99 2.76 -10.63
C ARG A 31 25.31 2.00 -10.47
N PRO A 32 26.28 2.18 -11.39
CA PRO A 32 27.56 1.47 -11.35
C PRO A 32 28.27 1.49 -9.99
N ARG A 33 28.27 2.65 -9.31
CA ARG A 33 28.85 2.82 -7.97
C ARG A 33 28.30 1.80 -6.97
N TYR A 34 26.98 1.65 -6.89
CA TYR A 34 26.33 0.79 -5.88
C TYR A 34 26.18 -0.67 -6.35
N SER A 35 26.31 -0.94 -7.66
CA SER A 35 26.29 -2.30 -8.17
C SER A 35 27.63 -3.01 -7.96
N THR A 36 28.76 -2.30 -8.05
CA THR A 36 30.11 -2.91 -7.91
C THR A 36 30.72 -2.73 -6.53
N ASP A 37 30.45 -1.64 -5.81
CA ASP A 37 31.01 -1.38 -4.48
C ASP A 37 30.07 -1.87 -3.37
N ALA A 38 30.52 -2.89 -2.63
CA ALA A 38 29.79 -3.45 -1.51
C ALA A 38 29.64 -2.49 -0.33
N VAL A 39 30.61 -1.59 -0.11
CA VAL A 39 30.54 -0.57 0.94
C VAL A 39 29.49 0.48 0.59
N ALA A 40 29.54 1.02 -0.64
CA ALA A 40 28.54 1.99 -1.11
C ALA A 40 27.12 1.40 -1.05
N ARG A 41 26.93 0.14 -1.46
CA ARG A 41 25.65 -0.56 -1.35
C ARG A 41 25.19 -0.70 0.09
N LYS A 42 26.08 -1.10 1.01
CA LYS A 42 25.74 -1.22 2.43
C LYS A 42 25.33 0.13 3.02
N THR A 43 26.05 1.20 2.67
CA THR A 43 25.70 2.57 3.08
C THR A 43 24.32 2.98 2.57
N LEU A 44 23.99 2.69 1.31
CA LEU A 44 22.68 2.98 0.75
C LEU A 44 21.56 2.20 1.46
N THR A 45 21.76 0.91 1.72
CA THR A 45 20.81 0.10 2.50
C THR A 45 20.63 0.68 3.90
N HIS A 46 21.73 1.09 4.56
CA HIS A 46 21.67 1.66 5.89
C HIS A 46 20.92 2.99 5.93
N LYS A 47 21.07 3.86 4.92
CA LYS A 47 20.27 5.09 4.79
C LYS A 47 18.78 4.78 4.71
N LEU A 48 18.40 3.78 3.92
CA LEU A 48 17.00 3.36 3.80
C LEU A 48 16.47 2.74 5.11
N GLU A 49 17.31 2.01 5.85
CA GLU A 49 16.98 1.51 7.19
C GLU A 49 16.72 2.66 8.17
N ILE A 50 17.58 3.69 8.18
CA ILE A 50 17.38 4.88 9.04
C ILE A 50 16.06 5.58 8.71
N VAL A 51 15.69 5.71 7.43
CA VAL A 51 14.38 6.27 7.06
C VAL A 51 13.26 5.44 7.67
N ARG A 52 13.29 4.11 7.52
CA ARG A 52 12.26 3.20 8.03
C ARG A 52 12.15 3.24 9.56
N GLU A 53 13.28 3.14 10.25
CA GLU A 53 13.36 3.22 11.71
C GLU A 53 12.85 4.58 12.22
N SER A 54 13.27 5.68 11.59
CA SER A 54 12.82 7.03 11.95
C SER A 54 11.32 7.20 11.74
N LEU A 55 10.76 6.60 10.68
CA LEU A 55 9.33 6.55 10.50
C LEU A 55 8.71 5.71 11.64
N GLU A 56 9.17 4.51 11.95
CA GLU A 56 8.62 3.72 13.07
C GLU A 56 8.63 4.48 14.41
N ASP A 57 9.71 5.21 14.70
CA ASP A 57 9.89 6.05 15.88
C ASP A 57 9.20 7.43 15.79
N ASP A 58 8.41 7.65 14.74
CA ASP A 58 7.62 8.86 14.54
C ASP A 58 8.43 10.16 14.41
N SER A 59 9.70 10.00 14.06
CA SER A 59 10.70 11.05 13.86
C SER A 59 10.75 11.49 12.39
N LEU A 60 9.65 12.08 11.91
CA LEU A 60 9.47 12.45 10.50
C LEU A 60 10.56 13.41 10.00
N ASP A 61 11.05 14.32 10.85
CA ASP A 61 12.12 15.25 10.49
C ASP A 61 13.44 14.53 10.19
N VAL A 62 13.75 13.45 10.91
CA VAL A 62 14.96 12.64 10.67
C VAL A 62 14.80 11.87 9.36
N ALA A 63 13.63 11.26 9.15
CA ALA A 63 13.31 10.57 7.89
C ALA A 63 13.40 11.51 6.68
N ARG A 64 12.93 12.76 6.80
CA ARG A 64 13.03 13.80 5.76
C ARG A 64 14.47 14.18 5.46
N ARG A 65 15.31 14.39 6.48
CA ARG A 65 16.75 14.68 6.25
C ARG A 65 17.47 13.53 5.54
N CYS A 66 17.19 12.29 5.91
CA CYS A 66 17.76 11.14 5.21
C CYS A 66 17.23 11.01 3.77
N LEU A 67 15.98 11.43 3.53
CA LEU A 67 15.45 11.52 2.17
C LEU A 67 16.17 12.62 1.37
N GLU A 68 16.40 13.80 1.95
CA GLU A 68 17.17 14.88 1.31
C GLU A 68 18.57 14.38 0.90
N ASP A 69 19.26 13.63 1.77
CA ASP A 69 20.55 13.01 1.43
C ASP A 69 20.47 12.06 0.21
N LEU A 70 19.35 11.33 0.05
CA LEU A 70 19.13 10.45 -1.10
C LEU A 70 18.80 11.25 -2.38
N GLU A 71 18.10 12.37 -2.23
CA GLU A 71 17.79 13.28 -3.33
C GLU A 71 19.05 13.97 -3.86
N ASP A 72 19.91 14.43 -2.96
CA ASP A 72 21.21 15.03 -3.29
C ASP A 72 22.12 14.03 -4.02
N GLU A 73 22.22 12.79 -3.54
CA GLU A 73 22.98 11.73 -4.24
C GLU A 73 22.39 11.39 -5.61
N ALA A 74 21.05 11.34 -5.71
CA ALA A 74 20.39 11.06 -6.98
C ALA A 74 20.52 12.21 -7.99
N ALA A 75 20.66 13.46 -7.52
CA ALA A 75 20.78 14.64 -8.36
C ALA A 75 22.02 14.60 -9.27
N GLU A 76 23.08 13.88 -8.88
CA GLU A 76 24.24 13.60 -9.75
C GLU A 76 23.84 12.91 -11.08
N TRP A 77 22.67 12.27 -11.11
CA TRP A 77 22.14 11.50 -12.24
C TRP A 77 20.88 12.13 -12.85
N ALA A 78 20.64 13.42 -12.63
CA ALA A 78 19.42 14.10 -13.10
C ALA A 78 19.17 13.95 -14.61
N ASP A 79 20.23 13.91 -15.42
CA ASP A 79 20.14 13.75 -16.88
C ASP A 79 19.96 12.29 -17.34
N HIS A 80 19.96 11.33 -16.42
CA HIS A 80 19.84 9.92 -16.77
C HIS A 80 18.42 9.59 -17.26
N PRO A 81 18.22 8.83 -18.36
CA PRO A 81 16.90 8.54 -18.92
C PRO A 81 15.90 7.84 -17.96
N HIS A 82 16.42 7.17 -16.94
CA HIS A 82 15.64 6.49 -15.90
C HIS A 82 15.64 7.22 -14.56
N TYR A 83 16.07 8.49 -14.52
CA TYR A 83 16.01 9.30 -13.30
C TYR A 83 14.55 9.38 -12.81
N PRO A 84 14.27 9.07 -11.54
CA PRO A 84 12.93 9.13 -10.99
C PRO A 84 12.54 10.59 -10.71
N ALA A 85 12.13 11.30 -11.76
CA ALA A 85 11.59 12.64 -11.64
C ALA A 85 10.38 12.69 -10.69
N ALA A 86 10.09 13.88 -10.16
CA ALA A 86 8.90 14.07 -9.35
C ALA A 86 7.65 13.65 -10.16
N PRO A 87 6.81 12.73 -9.63
CA PRO A 87 5.59 12.32 -10.32
C PRO A 87 4.61 13.49 -10.45
N ARG A 88 3.70 13.43 -11.42
CA ARG A 88 2.58 14.37 -11.47
C ARG A 88 1.70 14.15 -10.23
N ALA A 89 0.96 15.16 -9.81
CA ALA A 89 0.12 15.10 -8.59
C ALA A 89 -0.74 13.82 -8.50
N HIS A 90 -1.46 13.46 -9.57
CA HIS A 90 -2.29 12.25 -9.59
C HIS A 90 -1.50 10.93 -9.52
N GLU A 91 -0.27 10.90 -10.05
CA GLU A 91 0.62 9.73 -9.97
C GLU A 91 1.23 9.62 -8.57
N ALA A 92 1.57 10.77 -7.97
CA ALA A 92 2.01 10.87 -6.58
C ALA A 92 0.93 10.32 -5.65
N ASP A 93 -0.32 10.80 -5.78
CA ASP A 93 -1.45 10.33 -4.97
C ASP A 93 -1.68 8.82 -5.11
N ALA A 94 -1.57 8.29 -6.34
CA ALA A 94 -1.75 6.86 -6.60
C ALA A 94 -0.64 6.01 -5.95
N GLN A 95 0.62 6.46 -6.06
CA GLN A 95 1.77 5.78 -5.47
C GLN A 95 1.71 5.83 -3.94
N VAL A 96 1.45 7.00 -3.37
CA VAL A 96 1.33 7.21 -1.91
C VAL A 96 0.19 6.36 -1.34
N ARG A 97 -0.95 6.26 -2.04
CA ARG A 97 -2.07 5.42 -1.59
C ARG A 97 -1.66 3.96 -1.34
N ASP A 98 -0.81 3.40 -2.18
CA ASP A 98 -0.35 2.02 -1.99
C ASP A 98 0.55 1.87 -0.74
N TYR A 99 1.40 2.85 -0.47
CA TYR A 99 2.19 2.90 0.77
C TYR A 99 1.33 3.15 2.00
N VAL A 100 0.36 4.05 1.94
CA VAL A 100 -0.60 4.33 3.03
C VAL A 100 -1.34 3.06 3.42
N LYS A 101 -1.79 2.28 2.43
CA LYS A 101 -2.43 0.98 2.67
C LYS A 101 -1.50 0.04 3.42
N ASP A 102 -0.23 -0.05 3.06
CA ASP A 102 0.73 -0.94 3.72
C ASP A 102 1.12 -0.46 5.12
N GLU A 103 1.20 0.84 5.33
CA GLU A 103 1.39 1.43 6.65
C GLU A 103 0.17 1.21 7.57
N LEU A 104 -1.05 1.40 7.06
CA LEU A 104 -2.27 1.09 7.81
C LEU A 104 -2.33 -0.40 8.17
N ARG A 105 -1.83 -1.28 7.29
CA ARG A 105 -1.72 -2.72 7.56
C ARG A 105 -0.68 -3.05 8.63
N SER A 106 0.46 -2.35 8.68
CA SER A 106 1.49 -2.60 9.71
C SER A 106 1.00 -2.26 11.12
N ARG A 107 0.11 -1.27 11.24
CA ARG A 107 -0.52 -0.87 12.52
C ARG A 107 -1.54 -1.87 13.06
N LEU A 108 -1.97 -2.85 12.27
CA LEU A 108 -2.85 -3.91 12.76
C LEU A 108 -2.07 -4.86 13.68
N SER A 109 -2.66 -5.25 14.81
CA SER A 109 -2.14 -6.33 15.65
C SER A 109 -2.07 -7.65 14.87
N THR A 110 -1.23 -8.60 15.30
CA THR A 110 -1.11 -9.93 14.67
C THR A 110 -2.46 -10.60 14.48
N LYS A 111 -3.34 -10.52 15.48
CA LYS A 111 -4.72 -11.04 15.38
C LYS A 111 -5.51 -10.34 14.28
N GLN A 112 -5.50 -9.01 14.25
CA GLN A 112 -6.20 -8.23 13.22
C GLN A 112 -5.66 -8.49 11.81
N ARG A 113 -4.36 -8.74 11.65
CA ARG A 113 -3.76 -9.15 10.36
C ARG A 113 -4.29 -10.52 9.92
N GLY A 114 -4.32 -11.49 10.84
CA GLY A 114 -4.92 -12.81 10.58
C GLY A 114 -6.40 -12.70 10.18
N ASP A 115 -7.20 -11.94 10.94
CA ASP A 115 -8.62 -11.71 10.65
C ASP A 115 -8.81 -11.03 9.28
N ARG A 116 -7.95 -10.05 8.94
CA ARG A 116 -7.93 -9.39 7.63
C ARG A 116 -7.69 -10.38 6.50
N ASP A 117 -6.71 -11.27 6.66
CA ASP A 117 -6.32 -12.21 5.61
C ASP A 117 -7.38 -13.29 5.41
N VAL A 118 -7.99 -13.78 6.49
CA VAL A 118 -9.17 -14.66 6.43
C VAL A 118 -10.34 -13.96 5.72
N LEU A 119 -10.61 -12.69 6.06
CA LEU A 119 -11.66 -11.91 5.39
C LEU A 119 -11.36 -11.72 3.91
N ARG A 120 -10.13 -11.33 3.54
CA ARG A 120 -9.72 -11.16 2.13
C ARG A 120 -9.88 -12.45 1.35
N GLY A 121 -9.36 -13.55 1.88
CA GLY A 121 -9.47 -14.87 1.28
C GLY A 121 -10.93 -15.26 1.05
N SER A 122 -11.79 -15.08 2.06
CA SER A 122 -13.22 -15.37 1.93
C SER A 122 -13.91 -14.50 0.89
N ILE A 123 -13.63 -13.19 0.83
CA ILE A 123 -14.22 -12.26 -0.14
C ILE A 123 -13.79 -12.64 -1.56
N GLU A 124 -12.49 -12.82 -1.79
CA GLU A 124 -11.98 -13.16 -3.11
C GLU A 124 -12.46 -14.52 -3.58
N TYR A 125 -12.51 -15.51 -2.68
CA TYR A 125 -13.06 -16.84 -2.98
C TYR A 125 -14.53 -16.75 -3.39
N THR A 126 -15.38 -16.10 -2.58
CA THR A 126 -16.81 -15.96 -2.90
C THR A 126 -17.02 -15.18 -4.19
N ARG A 127 -16.27 -14.10 -4.42
CA ARG A 127 -16.30 -13.33 -5.68
C ARG A 127 -15.95 -14.20 -6.89
N ARG A 128 -14.83 -14.92 -6.83
CA ARG A 128 -14.40 -15.81 -7.93
C ARG A 128 -15.44 -16.89 -8.18
N ARG A 129 -15.96 -17.53 -7.13
CA ARG A 129 -17.02 -18.54 -7.23
C ARG A 129 -18.24 -17.99 -7.96
N LEU A 130 -18.76 -16.83 -7.55
CA LEU A 130 -19.95 -16.24 -8.17
C LEU A 130 -19.70 -15.85 -9.64
N LEU A 131 -18.61 -15.13 -9.92
CA LEU A 131 -18.39 -14.58 -11.27
C LEU A 131 -18.06 -15.63 -12.32
N PHE A 132 -17.41 -16.73 -11.92
CA PHE A 132 -16.86 -17.72 -12.85
C PHE A 132 -17.49 -19.11 -12.72
N ASN A 133 -18.02 -19.49 -11.55
CA ASN A 133 -18.53 -20.83 -11.29
C ASN A 133 -20.06 -20.88 -11.08
N THR A 134 -20.75 -19.73 -11.18
CA THR A 134 -22.22 -19.67 -11.13
C THR A 134 -22.76 -19.34 -12.52
N PRO A 135 -23.13 -20.36 -13.33
CA PRO A 135 -23.46 -20.18 -14.74
C PRO A 135 -24.74 -19.36 -14.98
N ASN A 136 -25.65 -19.32 -14.01
CA ASN A 136 -26.92 -18.59 -14.06
C ASN A 136 -26.92 -17.26 -13.29
N LEU A 137 -25.74 -16.72 -12.96
CA LEU A 137 -25.64 -15.43 -12.27
C LEU A 137 -26.25 -14.30 -13.12
N THR A 138 -27.25 -13.60 -12.58
CA THR A 138 -27.90 -12.49 -13.28
C THR A 138 -26.95 -11.31 -13.52
N MET A 139 -27.26 -10.46 -14.50
CA MET A 139 -26.49 -9.23 -14.76
C MET A 139 -26.47 -8.30 -13.53
N PHE A 140 -27.61 -8.15 -12.83
CA PHE A 140 -27.69 -7.30 -11.64
C PHE A 140 -26.85 -7.85 -10.49
N ASP A 141 -26.93 -9.16 -10.22
CA ASP A 141 -26.09 -9.77 -9.19
C ASP A 141 -24.60 -9.72 -9.57
N ARG A 142 -24.26 -9.80 -10.86
CA ARG A 142 -22.87 -9.61 -11.33
C ARG A 142 -22.35 -8.21 -11.00
N LEU A 143 -23.14 -7.17 -11.25
CA LEU A 143 -22.78 -5.79 -10.90
C LEU A 143 -22.63 -5.62 -9.38
N ASP A 144 -23.57 -6.17 -8.60
CA ASP A 144 -23.52 -6.13 -7.14
C ASP A 144 -22.28 -6.86 -6.60
N VAL A 145 -21.92 -8.02 -7.16
CA VAL A 145 -20.71 -8.75 -6.77
C VAL A 145 -19.47 -7.89 -6.99
N HIS A 146 -19.35 -7.20 -8.12
CA HIS A 146 -18.22 -6.29 -8.36
C HIS A 146 -18.20 -5.13 -7.36
N TYR A 147 -19.34 -4.46 -7.17
CA TYR A 147 -19.45 -3.31 -6.28
C TYR A 147 -19.16 -3.66 -4.81
N ILE A 148 -19.79 -4.70 -4.29
CA ILE A 148 -19.63 -5.14 -2.91
C ILE A 148 -18.19 -5.63 -2.67
N SER A 149 -17.62 -6.40 -3.61
CA SER A 149 -16.23 -6.83 -3.51
C SER A 149 -15.25 -5.66 -3.49
N GLY A 150 -15.45 -4.67 -4.36
CA GLY A 150 -14.62 -3.46 -4.38
C GLY A 150 -14.66 -2.70 -3.05
N ARG A 151 -15.86 -2.48 -2.50
CA ARG A 151 -16.03 -1.87 -1.17
C ARG A 151 -15.39 -2.68 -0.05
N ALA A 152 -15.54 -3.99 -0.08
CA ALA A 152 -14.98 -4.86 0.94
C ALA A 152 -13.45 -4.82 0.94
N LEU A 153 -12.83 -4.90 -0.24
CA LEU A 153 -11.37 -4.84 -0.39
C LEU A 153 -10.83 -3.46 0.01
N MET A 154 -11.51 -2.37 -0.37
CA MET A 154 -11.17 -1.02 0.07
C MET A 154 -11.25 -0.89 1.60
N ALA A 155 -12.29 -1.44 2.23
CA ALA A 155 -12.41 -1.44 3.68
C ALA A 155 -11.26 -2.20 4.36
N LEU A 156 -10.80 -3.33 3.78
CA LEU A 156 -9.63 -4.05 4.28
C LEU A 156 -8.34 -3.25 4.12
N ASP A 157 -8.19 -2.55 3.00
CA ASP A 157 -7.02 -1.70 2.72
C ASP A 157 -6.93 -0.53 3.71
N LEU A 158 -8.08 -0.02 4.17
CA LEU A 158 -8.17 1.01 5.21
C LEU A 158 -8.18 0.46 6.65
N GLY A 159 -8.03 -0.86 6.85
CA GLY A 159 -8.06 -1.49 8.17
C GLY A 159 -9.45 -1.57 8.84
N HIS A 160 -10.53 -1.27 8.12
CA HIS A 160 -11.90 -1.33 8.61
C HIS A 160 -12.48 -2.76 8.54
N LEU A 161 -11.98 -3.66 9.39
CA LEU A 161 -12.36 -5.08 9.41
C LEU A 161 -13.86 -5.32 9.57
N TYR A 162 -14.52 -4.52 10.42
CA TYR A 162 -15.97 -4.61 10.60
C TYR A 162 -16.75 -4.34 9.31
N MET A 163 -16.38 -3.28 8.59
CA MET A 163 -17.03 -2.92 7.33
C MET A 163 -16.76 -3.98 6.25
N ALA A 164 -15.53 -4.47 6.17
CA ALA A 164 -15.20 -5.58 5.27
C ALA A 164 -16.01 -6.85 5.59
N GLY A 165 -16.19 -7.17 6.89
CA GLY A 165 -17.04 -8.27 7.35
C GLY A 165 -18.51 -8.10 6.95
N ARG A 166 -19.06 -6.89 7.07
CA ARG A 166 -20.42 -6.57 6.63
C ARG A 166 -20.59 -6.80 5.12
N GLU A 167 -19.66 -6.31 4.30
CA GLU A 167 -19.72 -6.52 2.85
C GLU A 167 -19.50 -8.00 2.46
N ARG A 168 -18.67 -8.74 3.21
CA ARG A 168 -18.55 -10.20 3.05
C ARG A 168 -19.90 -10.89 3.27
N GLU A 169 -20.66 -10.53 4.29
CA GLU A 169 -21.98 -11.13 4.51
C GLU A 169 -22.95 -10.81 3.38
N ARG A 170 -22.93 -9.59 2.83
CA ARG A 170 -23.73 -9.25 1.64
C ARG A 170 -23.33 -10.07 0.41
N LEU A 171 -22.04 -10.34 0.20
CA LEU A 171 -21.59 -11.26 -0.85
C LEU A 171 -22.09 -12.69 -0.61
N ARG A 172 -22.08 -13.16 0.64
CA ARG A 172 -22.61 -14.47 1.00
C ARG A 172 -24.11 -14.57 0.78
N GLU A 173 -24.87 -13.49 1.03
CA GLU A 173 -26.30 -13.44 0.74
C GLU A 173 -26.59 -13.61 -0.75
N ILE A 174 -25.83 -12.96 -1.63
CA ILE A 174 -25.93 -13.22 -3.08
C ILE A 174 -25.60 -14.67 -3.35
N ALA A 175 -24.51 -15.19 -2.78
CA ALA A 175 -24.07 -16.55 -3.05
C ALA A 175 -25.10 -17.62 -2.64
N LYS A 176 -25.78 -17.43 -1.50
CA LYS A 176 -26.86 -18.30 -1.03
C LYS A 176 -28.05 -18.40 -2.00
N ARG A 177 -28.32 -17.37 -2.81
CA ARG A 177 -29.38 -17.41 -3.83
C ARG A 177 -29.10 -18.43 -4.93
N TYR A 178 -27.83 -18.83 -5.07
CA TYR A 178 -27.33 -19.72 -6.10
C TYR A 178 -26.71 -21.00 -5.52
N GLU A 179 -26.88 -21.23 -4.22
CA GLU A 179 -26.58 -22.51 -3.58
C GLU A 179 -27.80 -23.42 -3.81
N ALA A 180 -27.61 -24.42 -4.67
CA ALA A 180 -28.53 -25.53 -4.89
C ALA A 180 -28.12 -26.72 -4.02
#